data_AF-A0A945N656-F1
#
_entry.id   AF-A0A945N656-F1
#
_cell.length_a   1.000
_cell.length_b   1.000
_cell.length_c   1.000
_cell.angle_alpha   90.00
_cell.angle_beta   90.00
_cell.angle_gamma   90.00
#
_symmetry.space_group_name_H-M   'P 1'
#
loop_
_entity.id
_entity.type
_entity.pdbx_description
1 polymer ?
#
loop_
_entity_poly.entity_id
_entity_poly.type
_entity_poly.pdbx_seq_one_letter_code
_entity_poly.pdbx_strand_id
1 'polypeptide(L)'
;MTVLCALLASCTHTLTVSGRIPTPLIEPLPVSIGLIRPPEFSTHIHREKLPRGGGDWTIELGALQNAFFENLFDTVFQGVQPVDTLGCRAEDKSIAVGVRCPDGFVQLSLLEYAFLPPELSGLKFFSASTKYQLELMNADGAVLDTWVVVGYGKNEGGG
;
A
#
# COMPACT_ATOMS: atom_id res chain seq x y z
N MET A 1 23.35 -34.90 -35.49
CA MET A 1 22.93 -33.48 -35.44
C MET A 1 22.13 -33.33 -34.15
N THR A 2 22.83 -33.11 -33.04
CA THR A 2 22.25 -33.20 -31.70
C THR A 2 22.09 -31.78 -31.19
N VAL A 3 20.87 -31.26 -31.24
CA VAL A 3 20.53 -29.91 -30.76
C VAL A 3 20.44 -29.97 -29.23
N LEU A 4 21.42 -29.37 -28.56
CA LEU A 4 21.43 -29.19 -27.12
C LEU A 4 20.56 -27.97 -26.77
N CYS A 5 19.30 -28.20 -26.39
CA CYS A 5 18.43 -27.15 -25.85
C CYS A 5 18.92 -26.74 -24.45
N ALA A 6 19.64 -25.63 -24.37
CA ALA A 6 19.96 -24.98 -23.12
C ALA A 6 18.70 -24.30 -22.56
N LEU A 7 18.11 -24.88 -21.52
CA LEU A 7 17.05 -24.27 -20.73
C LEU A 7 17.68 -23.16 -19.86
N LEU A 8 17.54 -21.90 -20.30
CA LEU A 8 17.82 -20.73 -19.47
C LEU A 8 16.72 -20.64 -18.40
N ALA A 9 16.94 -21.27 -17.24
CA ALA A 9 16.11 -21.03 -16.07
C ALA A 9 16.36 -19.61 -15.56
N SER A 10 15.43 -18.68 -15.80
CA SER A 10 15.45 -17.36 -15.15
C SER A 10 15.13 -17.56 -13.68
N CYS A 11 16.05 -17.18 -12.79
CA CYS A 11 15.80 -17.21 -11.36
C CYS A 11 14.78 -16.11 -11.02
N THR A 12 13.61 -16.51 -10.53
CA THR A 12 12.54 -15.61 -10.08
C THR A 12 12.55 -15.55 -8.57
N HIS A 13 12.57 -14.34 -8.02
CA HIS A 13 12.50 -14.06 -6.60
C HIS A 13 11.12 -13.49 -6.26
N THR A 14 10.44 -14.09 -5.30
CA THR A 14 9.19 -13.58 -4.73
C THR A 14 9.44 -13.16 -3.30
N LEU A 15 9.13 -11.89 -2.99
CA LEU A 15 9.20 -11.35 -1.64
C LEU A 15 7.81 -10.94 -1.17
N THR A 16 7.41 -11.49 -0.03
CA THR A 16 6.25 -11.01 0.74
C THR A 16 6.76 -10.14 1.87
N VAL A 17 6.35 -8.88 1.91
CA VAL A 17 6.78 -7.95 2.96
C VAL A 17 5.94 -8.22 4.22
N SER A 18 6.61 -8.48 5.34
CA SER A 18 5.97 -8.70 6.65
C SER A 18 6.61 -7.83 7.74
N GLY A 19 5.83 -7.45 8.75
CA GLY A 19 6.29 -6.59 9.84
C GLY A 19 5.21 -6.40 10.92
N ARG A 20 5.60 -5.82 12.05
CA ARG A 20 4.66 -5.37 13.10
C ARG A 20 4.38 -3.89 12.92
N ILE A 21 3.11 -3.53 12.82
CA ILE A 21 2.69 -2.13 12.75
C ILE A 21 2.38 -1.69 14.19
N PRO A 22 3.13 -0.73 14.76
CA PRO A 22 2.83 -0.23 16.09
C PRO A 22 1.51 0.54 16.06
N THR A 23 0.68 0.36 17.09
CA THR A 23 -0.53 1.16 17.29
C THR A 23 -0.14 2.51 17.90
N PRO A 24 -0.47 3.65 17.27
CA PRO A 24 -0.23 4.97 17.85
C PRO A 24 -0.90 5.14 19.22
N LEU A 25 -0.26 5.87 20.14
CA LEU A 25 -0.87 6.22 21.43
C LEU A 25 -1.44 7.64 21.36
N ILE A 26 -2.69 7.75 20.91
CA ILE A 26 -3.43 9.02 20.77
C ILE A 26 -4.87 8.84 21.22
N GLU A 27 -5.53 9.94 21.59
CA GLU A 27 -7.00 9.93 21.73
C GLU A 27 -7.62 10.00 20.33
N PRO A 28 -8.52 9.06 19.96
CA PRO A 28 -9.15 9.07 18.64
C PRO A 28 -10.01 10.32 18.42
N LEU A 29 -9.94 10.87 17.21
CA LEU A 29 -10.78 12.00 16.79
C LEU A 29 -12.25 11.56 16.79
N PRO A 30 -13.17 12.39 17.35
CA PRO A 30 -14.59 12.04 17.50
C PRO A 30 -15.39 12.21 16.20
N VAL A 31 -14.85 11.68 15.10
CA VAL A 31 -15.44 11.68 13.77
C VAL A 31 -15.24 10.32 13.12
N SER A 32 -16.10 10.01 12.17
CA SER A 32 -16.02 8.81 11.34
C SER A 32 -15.56 9.16 9.92
N ILE A 33 -14.75 8.28 9.32
CA ILE A 33 -14.29 8.45 7.94
C ILE A 33 -14.64 7.23 7.06
N GLY A 34 -14.92 7.50 5.79
CA GLY A 34 -14.93 6.49 4.74
C GLY A 34 -13.50 6.32 4.22
N LEU A 35 -12.95 5.10 4.29
CA LEU A 35 -11.62 4.78 3.79
C LEU A 35 -11.71 4.18 2.39
N ILE A 36 -11.32 4.97 1.39
CA ILE A 36 -11.30 4.57 -0.03
C ILE A 36 -9.93 4.01 -0.36
N ARG A 37 -9.92 2.75 -0.81
CA ARG A 37 -8.72 2.03 -1.25
C ARG A 37 -8.97 1.43 -2.64
N PRO A 38 -8.49 2.08 -3.70
CA PRO A 38 -8.62 1.57 -5.05
C PRO A 38 -8.06 0.14 -5.18
N PRO A 39 -8.60 -0.71 -6.07
CA PRO A 39 -8.11 -2.08 -6.25
C PRO A 39 -6.60 -2.16 -6.52
N GLU A 40 -6.05 -1.20 -7.27
CA GLU A 40 -4.63 -1.07 -7.57
C GLU A 40 -3.78 -0.79 -6.33
N PHE A 41 -4.35 -0.20 -5.28
CA PHE A 41 -3.72 -0.10 -3.97
C PHE A 41 -3.81 -1.45 -3.26
N SER A 42 -5.00 -2.01 -3.15
CA SER A 42 -5.23 -3.20 -2.33
C SER A 42 -4.53 -4.47 -2.82
N THR A 43 -4.26 -4.56 -4.12
CA THR A 43 -3.71 -5.76 -4.79
C THR A 43 -2.39 -5.48 -5.52
N HIS A 44 -1.69 -4.40 -5.17
CA HIS A 44 -0.47 -4.01 -5.89
C HIS A 44 0.62 -5.09 -5.82
N ILE A 45 1.13 -5.47 -6.99
CA ILE A 45 2.30 -6.33 -7.16
C ILE A 45 3.31 -5.61 -8.05
N HIS A 46 4.43 -5.20 -7.45
CA HIS A 46 5.54 -4.61 -8.18
C HIS A 46 6.39 -5.71 -8.81
N ARG A 47 6.72 -5.56 -10.09
CA ARG A 47 7.59 -6.50 -10.82
C ARG A 47 8.71 -5.73 -11.48
N GLU A 48 9.94 -6.15 -11.21
CA GLU A 48 11.11 -5.54 -11.84
C GLU A 48 12.15 -6.59 -12.21
N LYS A 49 12.79 -6.38 -13.36
CA LYS A 49 13.92 -7.19 -13.82
C LYS A 49 15.17 -6.40 -13.57
N LEU A 50 16.06 -6.94 -12.75
CA LEU A 50 17.27 -6.23 -12.39
C LEU A 50 18.33 -6.35 -13.50
N PRO A 51 19.06 -5.26 -13.78
CA PRO A 51 20.15 -5.29 -14.74
C PRO A 51 21.29 -6.18 -14.26
N ARG A 52 22.19 -6.54 -15.20
CA ARG A 52 23.41 -7.33 -14.94
C ARG A 52 23.16 -8.71 -14.31
N GLY A 53 22.01 -9.32 -14.57
CA GLY A 53 21.69 -10.67 -14.10
C GLY A 53 21.20 -10.74 -12.66
N GLY A 54 20.74 -9.61 -12.07
CA GLY A 54 20.18 -9.57 -10.71
C GLY A 54 18.83 -10.28 -10.52
N GLY A 55 18.34 -11.01 -11.52
CA GLY A 55 17.11 -11.80 -11.44
C GLY A 55 15.82 -11.00 -11.72
N ASP A 56 14.71 -11.73 -11.77
CA ASP A 56 13.36 -11.18 -11.87
C ASP A 56 12.75 -11.13 -10.47
N TRP A 57 12.24 -9.97 -10.04
CA TRP A 57 11.68 -9.76 -8.72
C TRP A 57 10.18 -9.47 -8.79
N THR A 58 9.44 -10.12 -7.90
CA THR A 58 8.01 -9.87 -7.65
C THR A 58 7.86 -9.49 -6.18
N ILE A 59 7.42 -8.27 -5.92
CA ILE A 59 7.17 -7.74 -4.57
C ILE A 59 5.66 -7.50 -4.40
N GLU A 60 5.07 -8.20 -3.44
CA GLU A 60 3.65 -8.08 -3.10
C GLU A 60 3.47 -7.00 -2.01
N LEU A 61 2.89 -5.85 -2.38
CA LEU A 61 2.72 -4.70 -1.48
C LEU A 61 1.33 -4.63 -0.85
N GLY A 62 0.30 -5.07 -1.59
CA GLY A 62 -1.11 -4.83 -1.26
C GLY A 62 -1.51 -5.20 0.16
N ALA A 63 -1.17 -6.41 0.62
CA ALA A 63 -1.55 -6.89 1.95
C ALA A 63 -0.96 -6.04 3.08
N LEU A 64 0.34 -5.70 3.01
CA LEU A 64 1.02 -4.97 4.07
C LEU A 64 0.53 -3.51 4.15
N GLN A 65 0.39 -2.84 3.02
CA GLN A 65 -0.03 -1.44 3.02
C GLN A 65 -1.50 -1.28 3.47
N ASN A 66 -2.36 -2.24 3.11
CA ASN A 66 -3.71 -2.31 3.67
C ASN A 66 -3.69 -2.39 5.19
N ALA A 67 -2.98 -3.37 5.74
CA ALA A 67 -2.90 -3.55 7.19
C ALA A 67 -2.31 -2.33 7.91
N PHE A 68 -1.32 -1.66 7.29
CA PHE A 68 -0.70 -0.46 7.84
C PHE A 68 -1.71 0.68 7.98
N PHE A 69 -2.41 1.03 6.89
CA PHE A 69 -3.33 2.15 6.91
C PHE A 69 -4.63 1.85 7.66
N GLU A 70 -5.12 0.60 7.64
CA GLU A 70 -6.24 0.18 8.49
C GLU A 70 -5.91 0.42 9.96
N ASN A 71 -4.79 -0.13 10.46
CA ASN A 71 -4.39 0.06 11.86
C ASN A 71 -4.15 1.54 12.21
N LEU A 72 -3.53 2.30 11.30
CA LEU A 72 -3.31 3.73 11.51
C LEU A 72 -4.64 4.47 11.67
N PHE A 73 -5.57 4.32 10.73
CA PHE A 73 -6.82 5.08 10.76
C PHE A 73 -7.79 4.59 11.82
N ASP A 74 -7.84 3.30 12.11
CA ASP A 74 -8.62 2.74 13.22
C ASP A 74 -8.15 3.30 14.57
N THR A 75 -6.88 3.70 14.66
CA THR A 75 -6.35 4.37 15.85
C THR A 75 -6.64 5.87 15.88
N VAL A 76 -6.63 6.52 14.72
CA VAL A 76 -6.80 7.98 14.59
C VAL A 76 -8.26 8.41 14.70
N PHE A 77 -9.21 7.60 14.23
CA PHE A 77 -10.63 7.96 14.15
C PHE A 77 -11.50 7.03 14.99
N GLN A 78 -12.60 7.55 15.55
CA GLN A 78 -13.57 6.73 16.29
C GLN A 78 -14.34 5.74 15.41
N GLY A 79 -14.38 5.97 14.09
CA GLY A 79 -15.00 5.05 13.14
C GLY A 79 -14.33 5.12 11.78
N VAL A 80 -13.96 3.96 11.25
CA VAL A 80 -13.45 3.83 9.89
C VAL A 80 -14.33 2.83 9.15
N GLN A 81 -14.84 3.25 7.99
CA GLN A 81 -15.70 2.44 7.14
C GLN A 81 -15.01 2.24 5.80
N PRO A 82 -14.62 1.00 5.42
CA PRO A 82 -14.16 0.74 4.06
C PRO A 82 -15.29 1.06 3.07
N VAL A 83 -15.00 1.88 2.07
CA VAL A 83 -15.97 2.25 1.02
C VAL A 83 -15.29 2.28 -0.34
N ASP A 84 -16.02 1.92 -1.39
CA ASP A 84 -15.45 1.84 -2.74
C ASP A 84 -15.37 3.22 -3.42
N THR A 85 -16.28 4.13 -3.09
CA THR A 85 -16.40 5.44 -3.72
C THR A 85 -16.79 6.52 -2.71
N LEU A 86 -16.65 7.77 -3.13
CA LEU A 86 -17.30 8.88 -2.45
C LEU A 86 -18.81 8.69 -2.50
N GLY A 87 -19.47 9.10 -1.42
CA GLY A 87 -20.92 9.12 -1.35
C GLY A 87 -21.48 8.23 -0.24
N CYS A 88 -22.64 8.65 0.20
CA CYS A 88 -23.44 7.98 1.21
C CYS A 88 -24.92 8.26 0.96
N ARG A 89 -25.28 8.53 -0.30
CA ARG A 89 -26.67 8.74 -0.69
C ARG A 89 -27.35 7.39 -0.75
N ALA A 90 -28.67 7.35 -0.53
CA ALA A 90 -29.44 6.10 -0.55
C ALA A 90 -29.33 5.30 -1.87
N GLU A 91 -28.81 5.93 -2.92
CA GLU A 91 -28.55 5.37 -4.25
C GLU A 91 -27.16 4.70 -4.34
N ASP A 92 -26.22 5.11 -3.49
CA ASP A 92 -24.86 4.58 -3.39
C ASP A 92 -24.88 3.31 -2.54
N LYS A 93 -24.82 2.15 -3.21
CA LYS A 93 -24.81 0.83 -2.56
C LYS A 93 -23.51 0.49 -1.83
N SER A 94 -22.56 1.43 -1.76
CA SER A 94 -21.23 1.22 -1.16
C SER A 94 -21.27 1.09 0.36
N ILE A 95 -22.35 1.57 1.01
CA ILE A 95 -22.51 1.52 2.46
C ILE A 95 -23.70 0.63 2.82
N ALA A 96 -23.49 -0.30 3.76
CA ALA A 96 -24.53 -1.24 4.19
C ALA A 96 -25.74 -0.52 4.81
N VAL A 97 -26.94 -1.04 4.54
CA VAL A 97 -28.20 -0.48 5.06
C VAL A 97 -28.16 -0.43 6.60
N GLY A 98 -28.38 0.76 7.16
CA GLY A 98 -28.36 0.99 8.61
C GLY A 98 -27.02 1.48 9.16
N VAL A 99 -25.98 1.60 8.34
CA VAL A 99 -24.71 2.24 8.71
C VAL A 99 -24.83 3.74 8.54
N ARG A 100 -24.40 4.50 9.56
CA ARG A 100 -24.37 5.96 9.52
C ARG A 100 -23.28 6.41 8.54
N CYS A 101 -23.62 7.42 7.74
CA CYS A 101 -22.69 8.04 6.82
C CYS A 101 -21.45 8.59 7.52
N PRO A 102 -20.25 8.37 6.93
CA PRO A 102 -19.04 9.02 7.41
C PRO A 102 -19.14 10.54 7.41
N ASP A 103 -18.44 11.17 8.34
CA ASP A 103 -18.35 12.63 8.44
C ASP A 103 -17.36 13.21 7.40
N GLY A 104 -16.53 12.36 6.79
CA GLY A 104 -15.62 12.68 5.69
C GLY A 104 -15.02 11.41 5.06
N PHE A 105 -14.12 11.58 4.10
CA PHE A 105 -13.49 10.47 3.38
C PHE A 105 -11.98 10.64 3.32
N VAL A 106 -11.25 9.53 3.35
CA VAL A 106 -9.81 9.48 3.07
C VAL A 106 -9.58 8.52 1.92
N GLN A 107 -8.95 9.00 0.84
CA GLN A 107 -8.55 8.18 -0.29
C GLN A 107 -7.04 7.92 -0.24
N LEU A 108 -6.67 6.65 -0.41
CA LEU A 108 -5.29 6.20 -0.50
C LEU A 108 -4.87 5.94 -1.94
N SER A 109 -3.70 6.42 -2.31
CA SER A 109 -3.07 6.14 -3.60
C SER A 109 -1.60 5.76 -3.40
N LEU A 110 -1.16 4.72 -4.12
CA LEU A 110 0.25 4.38 -4.25
C LEU A 110 0.81 5.12 -5.46
N LEU A 111 1.72 6.06 -5.23
CA LEU A 111 2.32 6.88 -6.29
C LEU A 111 3.56 6.24 -6.89
N GLU A 112 4.44 5.72 -6.04
CA GLU A 112 5.73 5.19 -6.48
C GLU A 112 6.22 4.11 -5.51
N TYR A 113 6.87 3.09 -6.07
CA TYR A 113 7.63 2.12 -5.32
C TYR A 113 8.99 1.91 -6.00
N ALA A 114 10.05 1.92 -5.21
CA ALA A 114 11.39 1.60 -5.68
C ALA A 114 12.01 0.54 -4.77
N PHE A 115 12.60 -0.47 -5.39
CA PHE A 115 13.38 -1.50 -4.72
C PHE A 115 14.83 -1.42 -5.20
N LEU A 116 15.75 -1.53 -4.25
CA LEU A 116 17.17 -1.43 -4.52
C LEU A 116 17.91 -2.50 -3.70
N PRO A 117 18.40 -3.56 -4.35
CA PRO A 117 19.21 -4.56 -3.68
C PRO A 117 20.66 -4.10 -3.49
N PRO A 118 21.44 -4.81 -2.66
CA PRO A 118 22.85 -4.49 -2.39
C PRO A 118 23.70 -4.31 -3.66
N GLU A 119 23.52 -5.17 -4.67
CA GLU A 119 24.36 -5.23 -5.87
C GLU A 119 24.22 -3.98 -6.76
N LEU A 120 23.11 -3.25 -6.64
CA LEU A 120 22.82 -2.05 -7.42
C LEU A 120 22.98 -0.76 -6.62
N SER A 121 22.75 -0.80 -5.30
CA SER A 121 22.83 0.38 -4.43
C SER A 121 24.24 0.65 -3.90
N GLY A 122 25.12 -0.36 -3.87
CA GLY A 122 26.41 -0.29 -3.16
C GLY A 122 26.27 -0.33 -1.63
N LEU A 123 25.04 -0.51 -1.12
CA LEU A 123 24.75 -0.72 0.30
C LEU A 123 24.92 -2.19 0.67
N LYS A 124 25.04 -2.48 1.97
CA LYS A 124 25.13 -3.85 2.49
C LYS A 124 23.76 -4.47 2.80
N PHE A 125 22.68 -3.87 2.32
CA PHE A 125 21.31 -4.23 2.67
C PHE A 125 20.35 -3.94 1.52
N PHE A 126 19.22 -4.63 1.51
CA PHE A 126 18.10 -4.31 0.64
C PHE A 126 17.39 -3.06 1.14
N SER A 127 17.04 -2.18 0.23
CA SER A 127 16.28 -0.97 0.54
C SER A 127 15.07 -0.84 -0.36
N ALA A 128 14.00 -0.29 0.21
CA ALA A 128 12.81 0.04 -0.53
C ALA A 128 12.29 1.40 -0.10
N SER A 129 11.69 2.14 -1.03
CA SER A 129 10.92 3.34 -0.72
C SER A 129 9.54 3.24 -1.34
N THR A 130 8.53 3.64 -0.58
CA THR A 130 7.15 3.68 -1.04
C THR A 130 6.58 5.07 -0.84
N LYS A 131 6.03 5.66 -1.90
CA LYS A 131 5.42 6.99 -1.89
C LYS A 131 3.92 6.85 -2.01
N TYR A 132 3.20 7.41 -1.05
CA TYR A 132 1.76 7.41 -0.98
C TYR A 132 1.21 8.83 -1.12
N GLN A 133 -0.01 8.93 -1.62
CA GLN A 133 -0.85 10.12 -1.51
C GLN A 133 -2.09 9.79 -0.69
N LEU A 134 -2.41 10.69 0.24
CA LEU A 134 -3.60 10.65 1.07
C LEU A 134 -4.41 11.91 0.75
N GLU A 135 -5.63 11.73 0.28
CA GLU A 135 -6.57 12.83 0.04
C GLU A 135 -7.65 12.81 1.11
N LEU A 136 -7.74 13.87 1.91
CA LEU A 136 -8.82 14.07 2.87
C LEU A 136 -9.92 14.89 2.21
N MET A 137 -11.15 14.40 2.30
CA MET A 137 -12.33 15.03 1.72
C MET A 137 -13.42 15.20 2.79
N ASN A 138 -14.23 16.24 2.64
CA ASN A 138 -15.42 16.40 3.45
C ASN A 138 -16.55 15.44 2.98
N ALA A 139 -17.68 15.45 3.69
CA ALA A 139 -18.84 14.62 3.36
C ALA A 139 -19.41 14.85 1.95
N ASP A 140 -19.20 16.03 1.36
CA ASP A 140 -19.65 16.37 0.00
C ASP A 140 -18.65 15.92 -1.08
N GLY A 141 -17.50 15.35 -0.69
CA GLY A 141 -16.43 14.93 -1.60
C GLY A 141 -15.49 16.06 -2.03
N ALA A 142 -15.58 17.25 -1.42
CA ALA A 142 -14.60 18.30 -1.66
C ALA A 142 -13.30 17.99 -0.92
N VAL A 143 -12.17 18.03 -1.64
CA VAL A 143 -10.83 17.84 -1.08
C VAL A 143 -10.53 18.98 -0.10
N LEU A 144 -10.27 18.62 1.15
CA LEU A 144 -9.86 19.52 2.22
C LEU A 144 -8.34 19.65 2.27
N ASP A 145 -7.61 18.54 2.09
CA ASP A 145 -6.15 18.52 2.09
C ASP A 145 -5.62 17.30 1.32
N THR A 146 -4.35 17.36 0.94
CA THR A 146 -3.64 16.29 0.23
C THR A 146 -2.22 16.18 0.77
N TRP A 147 -1.89 15.01 1.33
CA TRP A 147 -0.55 14.71 1.83
C TRP A 147 0.16 13.70 0.94
N VAL A 148 1.44 13.96 0.68
CA VAL A 148 2.34 13.01 0.04
C VAL A 148 3.34 12.52 1.08
N VAL A 149 3.36 11.21 1.32
CA VAL A 149 4.17 10.58 2.38
C VAL A 149 5.11 9.56 1.76
N VAL A 150 6.37 9.55 2.18
CA VAL A 150 7.37 8.57 1.75
C VAL A 150 7.79 7.71 2.93
N GLY A 151 7.60 6.40 2.81
CA GLY A 151 8.11 5.39 3.73
C GLY A 151 9.41 4.78 3.22
N TYR A 152 10.35 4.51 4.12
CA TYR A 152 11.62 3.84 3.81
C TYR A 152 11.72 2.51 4.56
N GLY A 153 12.09 1.46 3.86
CA GLY A 153 12.34 0.12 4.39
C GLY A 153 13.79 -0.31 4.19
N LYS A 154 14.34 -1.00 5.19
CA LYS A 154 15.66 -1.66 5.11
C LYS A 154 15.55 -3.09 5.60
N ASN A 155 16.19 -4.02 4.91
CA ASN A 155 16.41 -5.38 5.39
C ASN A 155 17.87 -5.80 5.18
N GLU A 156 18.53 -6.24 6.25
CA GLU A 156 19.95 -6.64 6.24
C GLU A 156 20.17 -8.10 5.83
N GLY A 157 19.14 -8.77 5.29
CA GLY A 157 19.14 -10.20 5.04
C GLY A 157 19.98 -10.64 3.84
N GLY A 158 21.19 -11.14 4.14
CA GLY A 158 21.72 -12.34 3.50
C GLY A 158 21.33 -13.56 4.35
N GLY A 159 20.60 -14.49 3.76
CA GLY A 159 20.16 -15.77 4.34
C GLY A 159 19.33 -16.55 3.33
#